data_AF-A0A1G9C1T8-F1
#
_entry.id   AF-A0A1G9C1T8-F1
#
_cell.length_a   1.000
_cell.length_b   1.000
_cell.length_c   1.000
_cell.angle_alpha   90.00
_cell.angle_beta   90.00
_cell.angle_gamma   90.00
#
_symmetry.space_group_name_H-M   'P 1'
#
loop_
_entity.id
_entity.type
_entity.pdbx_description
1 polymer ?
#
loop_
_entity_poly.entity_id
_entity_poly.type
_entity_poly.pdbx_seq_one_letter_code
_entity_poly.pdbx_strand_id
1 'polypeptide(L)'
;MSTINNTTEVEHRYRHTNKEEKPNNASNLDKDAFLNLLVTQLKNQDPLNPMEDRDFIAQMAQFSALEQMQNLNETVKTTKETISQHITMMNNNMVKSQTEIANILSEIKKGLEIGKEDLEDTNKEEEVEVEQS
;
A
#
# COMPACT_ATOMS: atom_id res chain seq x y z
N MET A 1 16.30 -4.15 19.01
CA MET A 1 15.80 -5.53 18.87
C MET A 1 14.37 -5.54 19.38
N SER A 2 13.39 -5.74 18.49
CA SER A 2 11.97 -5.80 18.89
C SER A 2 11.62 -7.26 19.14
N THR A 3 11.21 -7.57 20.36
CA THR A 3 10.73 -8.88 20.81
C THR A 3 9.40 -9.18 20.12
N ILE A 4 9.40 -10.20 19.27
CA ILE A 4 8.21 -10.75 18.62
C ILE A 4 7.55 -11.69 19.64
N ASN A 5 6.62 -11.18 20.43
CA ASN A 5 5.70 -12.00 21.21
C ASN A 5 4.34 -11.31 21.23
N ASN A 6 3.31 -12.05 20.81
CA ASN A 6 1.88 -11.72 20.77
C ASN A 6 1.35 -11.09 19.45
N THR A 7 1.08 -11.93 18.45
CA THR A 7 0.39 -11.59 17.19
C THR A 7 -1.14 -11.78 17.24
N THR A 8 -1.74 -11.87 18.43
CA THR A 8 -3.12 -12.39 18.58
C THR A 8 -4.23 -11.37 18.30
N GLU A 9 -3.95 -10.07 18.16
CA GLU A 9 -5.00 -9.11 17.79
C GLU A 9 -4.46 -8.07 16.81
N VAL A 10 -4.64 -8.35 15.52
CA VAL A 10 -4.55 -7.31 14.50
C VAL A 10 -5.94 -6.71 14.39
N GLU A 11 -6.18 -5.58 15.05
CA GLU A 11 -7.37 -4.77 14.79
C GLU A 11 -7.44 -4.45 13.29
N HIS A 12 -8.46 -4.99 12.62
CA HIS A 12 -8.75 -4.71 11.22
C HIS A 12 -9.30 -3.29 11.09
N ARG A 13 -8.42 -2.29 11.06
CA ARG A 13 -8.80 -0.94 10.61
C ARG A 13 -8.79 -0.91 9.10
N TYR A 14 -9.84 -1.48 8.48
CA TYR A 14 -10.20 -1.10 7.13
C TYR A 14 -10.56 0.38 7.18
N ARG A 15 -9.59 1.24 6.85
CA ARG A 15 -9.87 2.64 6.61
C ARG A 15 -10.60 2.67 5.27
N HIS A 16 -11.93 2.53 5.31
CA HIS A 16 -12.79 2.87 4.20
C HIS A 16 -12.54 4.35 3.92
N THR A 17 -11.70 4.64 2.93
CA THR A 17 -11.63 5.97 2.34
C THR A 17 -12.89 6.14 1.50
N ASN A 18 -14.05 6.25 2.15
CA ASN A 18 -15.19 6.97 1.59
C ASN A 18 -14.85 8.45 1.66
N LYS A 19 -13.93 8.86 0.79
CA LYS A 19 -13.80 10.24 0.41
C LYS A 19 -14.02 10.20 -1.08
N GLU A 20 -15.25 10.48 -1.48
CA GLU A 20 -15.51 11.08 -2.78
C GLU A 20 -14.68 12.37 -2.82
N GLU A 21 -13.41 12.23 -3.15
CA GLU A 21 -12.62 13.36 -3.61
C GLU A 21 -13.22 13.69 -4.96
N LYS A 22 -14.22 14.59 -4.92
CA LYS A 22 -14.58 15.37 -6.09
C LYS A 22 -13.24 15.81 -6.69
N PRO A 23 -12.92 15.43 -7.92
CA PRO A 23 -11.72 15.95 -8.54
C PRO A 23 -11.83 17.47 -8.41
N ASN A 24 -10.80 18.10 -7.86
CA ASN A 24 -10.66 19.56 -7.84
C ASN A 24 -10.47 20.03 -9.29
N ASN A 25 -11.51 19.84 -10.11
CA ASN A 25 -11.60 20.32 -11.48
C ASN A 25 -11.71 21.85 -11.49
N ALA A 26 -11.99 22.48 -10.34
CA ALA A 26 -12.00 23.92 -10.17
C ALA A 26 -10.65 24.56 -10.57
N SER A 27 -9.52 23.96 -10.16
CA SER A 27 -8.18 24.50 -10.46
C SER A 27 -7.81 24.41 -11.95
N ASN A 28 -8.30 23.39 -12.66
CA ASN A 28 -8.08 23.25 -14.10
C ASN A 28 -9.02 24.15 -14.92
N LEU A 29 -10.28 24.30 -14.47
CA LEU A 29 -11.25 25.20 -15.11
C LEU A 29 -10.80 26.67 -15.06
N ASP A 30 -10.17 27.08 -13.95
CA ASP A 30 -9.73 28.47 -13.75
C ASP A 30 -8.52 28.82 -14.63
N LYS A 31 -7.62 27.86 -14.89
CA LYS A 31 -6.48 28.01 -15.81
C LYS A 31 -6.92 28.17 -17.27
N ASP A 32 -7.87 27.36 -17.73
CA ASP A 32 -8.38 27.42 -19.11
C ASP A 32 -9.24 28.68 -19.36
N ALA A 33 -10.01 29.10 -18.36
CA ALA A 33 -10.72 30.37 -18.38
C ALA A 33 -9.75 31.56 -18.43
N PHE A 34 -8.65 31.51 -17.66
CA PHE A 34 -7.61 32.53 -17.65
C PHE A 34 -6.81 32.59 -18.97
N LEU A 35 -6.41 31.45 -19.53
CA LEU A 35 -5.74 31.37 -20.83
C LEU A 35 -6.62 31.92 -21.96
N ASN A 36 -7.93 31.66 -21.91
CA ASN A 36 -8.87 32.26 -22.85
C ASN A 36 -8.99 33.78 -22.68
N LEU A 37 -9.02 34.26 -21.44
CA LEU A 37 -9.06 35.69 -21.15
C LEU A 37 -7.77 36.39 -21.64
N LEU A 38 -6.63 35.73 -21.45
CA LEU A 38 -5.32 36.16 -21.94
C LEU A 38 -5.27 36.23 -23.47
N VAL A 39 -5.72 35.19 -24.16
CA VAL A 39 -5.78 35.18 -25.63
C VAL A 39 -6.75 36.26 -26.14
N THR A 40 -7.82 36.53 -25.40
CA THR A 40 -8.79 37.58 -25.72
C THR A 40 -8.20 38.98 -25.53
N GLN A 41 -7.42 39.21 -24.47
CA GLN A 41 -6.70 40.46 -24.24
C GLN A 41 -5.61 40.68 -25.31
N LEU A 42 -4.82 39.66 -25.64
CA LEU A 42 -3.83 39.71 -26.74
C LEU A 42 -4.44 40.02 -28.11
N LYS A 43 -5.68 39.57 -28.36
CA LYS A 43 -6.42 39.88 -29.60
C LYS A 43 -6.96 41.32 -29.66
N ASN A 44 -7.17 41.96 -28.51
CA ASN A 44 -7.81 43.28 -28.41
C ASN A 44 -6.86 44.41 -27.95
N GLN A 45 -5.55 44.14 -27.83
CA GLN A 45 -4.56 45.16 -27.48
C GLN A 45 -4.20 46.03 -28.69
N ASP A 46 -4.20 47.35 -28.48
CA ASP A 46 -3.59 48.33 -29.39
C ASP A 46 -2.06 48.10 -29.40
N PRO A 47 -1.42 47.89 -30.57
CA PRO A 47 0.00 47.52 -30.69
C PRO A 47 1.01 48.49 -30.05
N LEU A 48 0.58 49.67 -29.58
CA LEU A 48 1.47 50.70 -29.04
C LEU A 48 1.82 50.59 -27.54
N ASN A 49 1.20 49.70 -26.74
CA ASN A 49 1.58 49.50 -25.32
C ASN A 49 1.37 48.07 -24.77
N PRO A 50 2.27 47.12 -25.08
CA PRO A 50 2.11 45.69 -24.73
C PRO A 50 2.74 45.25 -23.38
N MET A 51 3.16 46.17 -22.49
CA MET A 51 4.13 45.84 -21.43
C MET A 51 3.57 45.55 -20.02
N GLU A 52 2.43 46.09 -19.58
CA GLU A 52 1.97 45.90 -18.19
C GLU A 52 1.32 44.53 -17.92
N ASP A 53 0.59 43.95 -18.86
CA ASP A 53 -0.14 42.70 -18.62
C ASP A 53 0.80 41.49 -18.51
N ARG A 54 1.97 41.53 -19.17
CA ARG A 54 2.89 40.39 -19.29
C ARG A 54 3.58 40.02 -17.97
N ASP A 55 3.90 41.00 -17.13
CA ASP A 55 4.58 40.76 -15.86
C ASP A 55 3.66 40.09 -14.83
N PHE A 56 2.38 40.49 -14.80
CA PHE A 56 1.37 39.84 -13.95
C PHE A 56 1.12 38.39 -14.39
N ILE A 57 1.06 38.14 -15.70
CA ILE A 57 0.91 36.80 -16.27
C ILE A 57 2.11 35.91 -15.93
N ALA A 58 3.33 36.43 -16.06
CA ALA A 58 4.54 35.70 -15.72
C ALA A 58 4.54 35.28 -14.25
N GLN A 59 4.11 36.17 -13.34
CA GLN A 59 3.98 35.85 -11.92
C GLN A 59 2.89 34.82 -11.66
N MET A 60 1.71 34.92 -12.29
CA MET A 60 0.64 33.92 -12.13
C MET A 60 1.00 32.54 -12.68
N ALA A 61 1.69 32.49 -13.81
CA ALA A 61 2.23 31.24 -14.35
C ALA A 61 3.24 30.60 -13.39
N GLN A 62 4.09 31.43 -12.77
CA GLN A 62 5.04 30.97 -11.75
C GLN A 62 4.32 30.40 -10.52
N PHE A 63 3.29 31.08 -10.01
CA PHE A 63 2.47 30.57 -8.89
C PHE A 63 1.73 29.28 -9.26
N SER A 64 1.14 29.22 -10.46
CA SER A 64 0.45 28.04 -10.99
C SER A 64 1.36 26.82 -11.11
N ALA A 65 2.62 27.03 -11.49
CA ALA A 65 3.63 25.98 -11.57
C ALA A 65 4.05 25.51 -10.17
N LEU A 66 4.22 26.43 -9.21
CA LEU A 66 4.52 26.10 -7.81
C LEU A 66 3.39 25.30 -7.15
N GLU A 67 2.14 25.70 -7.37
CA GLU A 67 0.96 24.96 -6.87
C GLU A 67 0.90 23.56 -7.47
N GLN A 68 1.13 23.42 -8.79
CA GLN A 68 1.17 22.12 -9.43
C GLN A 68 2.30 21.23 -8.89
N MET A 69 3.47 21.82 -8.60
CA MET A 69 4.58 21.12 -7.96
C MET A 69 4.23 20.67 -6.53
N GLN A 70 3.51 21.49 -5.77
CA GLN A 70 3.00 21.11 -4.44
C GLN A 70 2.00 19.95 -4.53
N ASN A 71 1.03 20.03 -5.43
CA ASN A 71 0.06 18.95 -5.68
C ASN A 71 0.75 17.63 -6.10
N LEU A 72 1.81 17.73 -6.92
CA LEU A 72 2.61 16.57 -7.30
C LEU A 72 3.35 15.98 -6.09
N ASN A 73 3.95 16.82 -5.25
CA ASN A 73 4.61 16.37 -4.02
C ASN A 73 3.64 15.66 -3.06
N GLU A 74 2.41 16.18 -2.91
CA GLU A 74 1.37 15.53 -2.12
C GLU A 74 0.97 14.16 -2.70
N THR A 75 0.78 14.10 -4.02
CA THR A 75 0.47 12.83 -4.72
C THR A 75 1.58 11.80 -4.53
N VAL A 76 2.85 12.22 -4.63
CA VAL A 76 4.01 11.35 -4.41
C VAL A 76 4.07 10.86 -2.95
N LYS A 77 3.78 11.73 -1.98
CA LYS A 77 3.72 11.36 -0.57
C LYS A 77 2.64 10.31 -0.31
N THR A 78 1.42 10.54 -0.81
CA THR A 78 0.31 9.57 -0.69
C THR A 78 0.67 8.25 -1.34
N THR A 79 1.26 8.27 -2.54
CA THR A 79 1.70 7.06 -3.25
C THR A 79 2.73 6.27 -2.43
N LYS A 80 3.72 6.96 -1.83
CA LYS A 80 4.71 6.33 -0.96
C LYS A 80 4.07 5.66 0.26
N GLU A 81 3.10 6.32 0.89
CA GLU A 81 2.36 5.75 2.03
C GLU A 81 1.56 4.51 1.62
N THR A 82 0.84 4.56 0.49
CA THR A 82 0.10 3.41 -0.05
C THR A 82 1.03 2.23 -0.37
N ILE A 83 2.18 2.46 -1.00
CA ILE A 83 3.16 1.40 -1.30
C ILE A 83 3.68 0.77 0.00
N SER A 84 4.01 1.58 1.00
CA SER A 84 4.48 1.08 2.31
C SER A 84 3.44 0.20 3.00
N GLN A 85 2.17 0.61 2.96
CA GLN A 85 1.04 -0.17 3.49
C GLN A 85 0.89 -1.49 2.73
N HIS A 86 1.00 -1.46 1.39
CA HIS A 86 0.90 -2.66 0.57
C HIS A 86 2.01 -3.67 0.87
N ILE A 87 3.27 -3.20 1.00
CA ILE A 87 4.41 -4.03 1.40
C ILE A 87 4.17 -4.64 2.78
N THR A 88 3.69 -3.85 3.74
CA THR A 88 3.39 -4.33 5.10
C THR A 88 2.32 -5.42 5.08
N MET A 89 1.25 -5.24 4.29
CA MET A 89 0.20 -6.25 4.15
C MET A 89 0.71 -7.53 3.50
N MET A 90 1.53 -7.42 2.45
CA MET A 90 2.15 -8.56 1.79
C MET A 90 3.05 -9.34 2.76
N ASN A 91 3.88 -8.64 3.54
CA ASN A 91 4.71 -9.26 4.57
C ASN A 91 3.86 -9.97 5.63
N ASN A 92 2.79 -9.35 6.10
CA ASN A 92 1.90 -9.95 7.09
C ASN A 92 1.22 -11.22 6.54
N ASN A 93 0.74 -11.20 5.30
CA ASN A 93 0.13 -12.37 4.66
C ASN A 93 1.14 -13.51 4.51
N MET A 94 2.38 -13.19 4.12
CA MET A 94 3.46 -14.17 4.02
C MET A 94 3.80 -14.79 5.39
N VAL A 95 3.91 -13.98 6.44
CA VAL A 95 4.17 -14.46 7.81
C VAL A 95 3.04 -15.36 8.30
N LYS A 96 1.77 -15.01 8.03
CA LYS A 96 0.62 -15.85 8.37
C LYS A 96 0.69 -17.21 7.68
N SER A 97 0.91 -17.22 6.37
CA SER A 97 1.05 -18.47 5.60
C SER A 97 2.22 -19.33 6.11
N GLN A 98 3.38 -18.72 6.41
CA GLN A 98 4.51 -19.44 6.99
C GLN A 98 4.19 -20.03 8.37
N THR A 99 3.43 -19.30 9.19
CA THR A 99 2.98 -19.78 10.52
C THR A 99 2.03 -20.96 10.38
N GLU A 100 1.06 -20.89 9.47
CA GLU A 100 0.14 -22.00 9.19
C GLU A 100 0.88 -23.25 8.70
N ILE A 101 1.83 -23.10 7.78
CA ILE A 101 2.69 -24.19 7.30
C ILE A 101 3.47 -24.80 8.48
N ALA A 102 4.08 -23.96 9.33
CA ALA A 102 4.84 -24.44 10.48
C ALA A 102 3.96 -25.24 11.46
N ASN A 103 2.73 -24.80 11.69
CA ASN A 103 1.77 -25.51 12.54
C ASN A 103 1.42 -26.88 11.94
N ILE A 104 1.09 -26.94 10.64
CA ILE A 104 0.78 -28.21 9.94
C ILE A 104 1.97 -29.17 10.01
N LEU A 105 3.20 -28.68 9.77
CA LEU A 105 4.41 -29.51 9.85
C LEU A 105 4.64 -30.05 11.27
N SER A 106 4.34 -29.25 12.30
CA SER A 106 4.40 -29.68 13.70
C SER A 106 3.40 -30.80 14.01
N GLU A 107 2.17 -30.67 13.51
CA GLU A 107 1.13 -31.71 13.65
C GLU A 107 1.51 -33.00 12.93
N ILE A 108 2.02 -32.92 11.69
CA ILE A 108 2.52 -34.08 10.94
C ILE A 108 3.66 -34.76 11.71
N LYS A 109 4.61 -33.99 12.25
CA LYS A 109 5.72 -34.53 13.03
C LYS A 109 5.23 -35.30 14.24
N LYS A 110 4.28 -34.75 15.00
CA LYS A 110 3.68 -35.43 16.15
C LYS A 110 2.99 -36.74 15.75
N GLY A 111 2.21 -36.72 14.66
CA GLY A 111 1.55 -37.93 14.14
C GLY A 111 2.54 -39.02 13.73
N LEU A 112 3.67 -38.63 13.12
CA LEU A 112 4.74 -39.57 12.76
C LEU A 112 5.49 -40.12 13.97
N GLU A 113 5.67 -39.33 15.03
CA GLU A 113 6.28 -39.80 16.28
C GLU A 113 5.38 -40.85 16.96
N ILE A 114 4.07 -40.58 17.06
CA ILE A 114 3.09 -41.54 17.60
C ILE A 114 3.08 -42.84 16.79
N GLY A 115 2.98 -42.74 15.46
CA GLY A 115 2.97 -43.95 14.62
C GLY A 115 4.26 -44.76 14.67
N LYS A 116 5.40 -44.16 15.04
CA LYS A 116 6.65 -44.89 15.28
C LYS A 116 6.63 -45.63 16.61
N GLU A 117 6.11 -45.01 17.66
CA GLU A 117 5.95 -45.66 18.97
C GLU A 117 5.02 -46.89 18.84
N ASP A 118 3.89 -46.75 18.14
CA ASP A 118 2.96 -47.86 17.89
C ASP A 118 3.62 -49.04 17.14
N LEU A 119 4.48 -48.75 16.16
CA LEU A 119 5.22 -49.78 15.40
C LEU A 119 6.33 -50.45 16.22
N GLU A 120 6.99 -49.73 17.12
CA GLU A 120 7.99 -50.32 18.01
C GLU A 120 7.36 -51.21 19.08
N ASP A 121 6.18 -50.86 19.58
CA ASP A 121 5.47 -51.67 20.58
C ASP A 121 4.87 -52.94 19.95
N THR A 122 4.29 -52.84 18.75
CA THR A 122 3.74 -54.02 18.03
C THR A 122 4.82 -55.07 17.73
N ASN A 123 6.02 -54.64 17.30
CA ASN A 123 7.12 -55.57 17.01
C ASN A 123 7.65 -56.27 18.27
N LYS A 124 7.64 -55.61 19.43
CA LYS A 124 8.06 -56.25 20.70
C LYS A 124 7.03 -57.28 21.18
N GLU A 125 5.74 -57.03 20.99
CA GLU A 125 4.68 -57.98 21.35
C GLU A 125 4.76 -59.25 20.48
N GLU A 126 5.00 -59.12 19.16
CA GLU A 126 5.19 -60.27 18.27
C GLU A 126 6.45 -61.08 18.59
N GLU A 127 7.57 -60.44 18.99
CA GLU A 127 8.81 -61.15 19.37
C GLU A 127 8.63 -61.98 20.65
N VAL A 128 7.86 -61.48 21.62
CA VAL A 128 7.58 -62.17 22.89
C VAL A 128 6.63 -63.36 22.69
N GLU A 129 5.71 -63.30 21.74
CA GLU A 129 4.77 -64.41 21.46
C GLU A 129 5.46 -65.59 20.75
N VAL A 130 6.48 -65.32 19.92
CA VAL A 130 7.24 -66.36 19.21
C VAL A 130 8.22 -67.10 20.13
N GLU A 131 8.80 -66.47 21.16
CA GLU A 131 9.70 -67.13 22.12
C GLU A 131 8.98 -68.05 23.13
N GLN A 132 7.66 -67.92 23.30
CA GLN A 132 6.87 -68.72 24.25
C GLN A 132 6.22 -69.96 23.63
N SER A 133 6.45 -70.22 22.34
CA SER A 133 5.94 -71.38 21.58
C SER A 133 7.01 -72.43 21.30
#